data_AF-A0A2N5IBH5-F1
#
_entry.id   AF-A0A2N5IBH5-F1
#
_cell.length_a   1.000
_cell.length_b   1.000
_cell.length_c   1.000
_cell.angle_alpha   90.00
_cell.angle_beta   90.00
_cell.angle_gamma   90.00
#
_symmetry.space_group_name_H-M   'P 1'
#
loop_
_entity.id
_entity.type
_entity.pdbx_description
1 polymer ?
#
loop_
_entity_poly.entity_id
_entity_poly.type
_entity_poly.pdbx_seq_one_letter_code
_entity_poly.pdbx_strand_id
1 'polypeptide(L)'
;MSNTTLERDKKIIESLTLVMKLYRGAIEIKYENQERLILQYIQSVTSHHPELVCIEKACQRILEQYPKGMPHDSTLLDEAMKLVNHPYRRVFPDTLFDQDVLIYKMYDHLIKDEFDKIPREGLSKVENFMIDRLWNGVHSTLVENRNFQGDNPYYKRNYRDMQYSKKTWLKILDEDFNNLIDYFNEPIEEEIV
;
A
#
# COMPACT_ATOMS: atom_id res chain seq x y z
N MET A 1 19.30 30.81 -0.75
CA MET A 1 18.09 30.08 -1.24
C MET A 1 16.88 31.01 -1.35
N SER A 2 16.07 30.89 -2.41
CA SER A 2 14.74 31.53 -2.44
C SER A 2 13.77 30.77 -1.52
N ASN A 3 12.88 31.47 -0.82
CA ASN A 3 11.85 30.85 0.04
C ASN A 3 11.03 29.78 -0.70
N THR A 4 10.85 29.93 -2.02
CA THR A 4 10.10 29.01 -2.87
C THR A 4 10.78 27.65 -3.03
N THR A 5 12.12 27.58 -3.08
CA THR A 5 12.85 26.32 -3.19
C THR A 5 12.78 25.54 -1.88
N LEU A 6 12.96 26.23 -0.75
CA LEU A 6 12.93 25.60 0.57
C LEU A 6 11.52 25.06 0.92
N GLU A 7 10.46 25.77 0.54
CA GLU A 7 9.09 25.28 0.68
C GLU A 7 8.79 24.08 -0.24
N ARG A 8 9.35 24.07 -1.45
CA ARG A 8 9.20 22.95 -2.39
C ARG A 8 9.88 21.70 -1.84
N ASP A 9 11.14 21.80 -1.44
CA ASP A 9 11.94 20.66 -0.99
C ASP A 9 11.33 20.05 0.28
N LYS A 10 10.81 20.89 1.19
CA LYS A 10 10.03 20.44 2.35
C LYS A 10 8.80 19.61 1.95
N LYS A 11 8.03 20.04 0.95
CA LYS A 11 6.87 19.27 0.46
C LYS A 11 7.28 17.94 -0.15
N ILE A 12 8.40 17.91 -0.89
CA ILE A 12 8.94 16.66 -1.45
C ILE A 12 9.28 15.69 -0.31
N ILE A 13 9.99 16.16 0.72
CA ILE A 13 10.33 15.35 1.90
C ILE A 13 9.07 14.82 2.60
N GLU A 14 8.07 15.67 2.82
CA GLU A 14 6.81 15.29 3.45
C GLU A 14 6.11 14.16 2.67
N SER A 15 5.98 14.31 1.35
CA SER A 15 5.37 13.29 0.48
C SER A 15 6.18 12.00 0.44
N LEU A 16 7.51 12.06 0.27
CA LEU A 16 8.38 10.87 0.27
C LEU A 16 8.30 10.11 1.60
N THR A 17 8.27 10.83 2.73
CA THR A 17 8.14 10.24 4.06
C THR A 17 6.77 9.57 4.24
N LEU A 18 5.70 10.20 3.75
CA LEU A 18 4.36 9.63 3.81
C LEU A 18 4.23 8.39 2.93
N VAL A 19 4.74 8.43 1.70
CA VAL A 19 4.83 7.27 0.81
C VAL A 19 5.55 6.11 1.51
N MET A 20 6.70 6.40 2.13
CA MET A 20 7.48 5.38 2.83
C MET A 20 6.70 4.73 3.97
N LYS A 21 5.95 5.53 4.73
CA LYS A 21 5.04 5.04 5.77
C LYS A 21 3.91 4.18 5.20
N LEU A 22 3.34 4.56 4.05
CA LEU A 22 2.23 3.85 3.42
C LEU A 22 2.65 2.47 2.92
N TYR A 23 3.72 2.35 2.13
CA TYR A 23 4.10 1.03 1.59
C TYR A 23 4.61 0.09 2.68
N ARG A 24 5.35 0.60 3.68
CA ARG A 24 5.74 -0.21 4.85
C ARG A 24 4.51 -0.67 5.62
N GLY A 25 3.56 0.24 5.83
CA GLY A 25 2.27 -0.07 6.42
C GLY A 25 1.58 -1.23 5.70
N ALA A 26 1.50 -1.21 4.37
CA ALA A 26 0.91 -2.28 3.56
C ALA A 26 1.60 -3.64 3.75
N ILE A 27 2.93 -3.65 3.84
CA ILE A 27 3.75 -4.87 3.95
C ILE A 27 3.71 -5.45 5.37
N GLU A 28 3.56 -4.60 6.38
CA GLU A 28 3.62 -4.96 7.80
C GLU A 28 2.24 -5.22 8.43
N ILE A 29 1.15 -5.14 7.64
CA ILE A 29 -0.20 -5.43 8.15
C ILE A 29 -0.23 -6.85 8.70
N LYS A 30 -0.50 -6.96 10.00
CA LYS A 30 -0.73 -8.25 10.64
C LYS A 30 -1.98 -8.90 10.07
N TYR A 31 -1.93 -10.21 9.84
CA TYR A 31 -3.06 -11.03 9.37
C TYR A 31 -4.37 -10.71 10.09
N GLU A 32 -4.35 -10.61 11.42
CA GLU A 32 -5.51 -10.28 12.27
C GLU A 32 -6.21 -8.95 11.93
N ASN A 33 -5.52 -8.02 11.25
CA ASN A 33 -6.05 -6.72 10.83
C ASN A 33 -6.36 -6.64 9.34
N GLN A 34 -5.91 -7.61 8.53
CA GLN A 34 -6.13 -7.63 7.08
C GLN A 34 -7.61 -7.75 6.74
N GLU A 35 -8.29 -8.73 7.32
CA GLU A 35 -9.72 -8.99 7.06
C GLU A 35 -10.59 -7.78 7.44
N ARG A 36 -10.25 -7.10 8.54
CA ARG A 36 -10.97 -5.88 8.97
C ARG A 36 -10.80 -4.75 7.97
N LEU A 37 -9.56 -4.51 7.53
CA LEU A 37 -9.26 -3.48 6.53
C LEU A 37 -10.03 -3.76 5.23
N ILE A 38 -10.06 -5.02 4.80
CA ILE A 38 -10.79 -5.44 3.59
C ILE A 38 -12.30 -5.21 3.74
N LEU A 39 -12.89 -5.58 4.89
CA LEU A 39 -14.31 -5.34 5.13
C LEU A 39 -14.65 -3.84 5.15
N GLN A 40 -13.80 -3.01 5.76
CA GLN A 40 -13.95 -1.55 5.76
C GLN A 40 -13.88 -0.99 4.34
N TYR A 41 -12.96 -1.51 3.51
CA TYR A 41 -12.84 -1.10 2.13
C TYR A 41 -14.07 -1.49 1.30
N ILE A 42 -14.50 -2.76 1.38
CA ILE A 42 -15.70 -3.25 0.68
C ILE A 42 -16.91 -2.42 1.12
N GLN A 43 -17.08 -2.18 2.42
CA GLN A 43 -18.16 -1.34 2.95
C GLN A 43 -18.12 0.07 2.33
N SER A 44 -16.96 0.72 2.35
CA SER A 44 -16.77 2.07 1.82
C SER A 44 -17.14 2.14 0.34
N VAL A 45 -16.60 1.25 -0.48
CA VAL A 45 -16.87 1.21 -1.93
C VAL A 45 -18.35 0.92 -2.19
N THR A 46 -18.95 -0.04 -1.49
CA THR A 46 -20.35 -0.43 -1.73
C THR A 46 -21.37 0.59 -1.23
N SER A 47 -21.02 1.44 -0.25
CA SER A 47 -21.92 2.48 0.28
C SER A 47 -22.37 3.51 -0.77
N HIS A 48 -21.66 3.61 -1.89
CA HIS A 48 -21.97 4.53 -2.98
C HIS A 48 -22.90 3.90 -4.05
N HIS A 49 -23.27 2.63 -3.87
CA HIS A 49 -24.03 1.84 -4.84
C HIS A 49 -25.29 1.25 -4.19
N PRO A 50 -26.48 1.86 -4.39
CA PRO A 50 -27.74 1.40 -3.79
C PRO A 50 -28.05 -0.08 -4.04
N GLU A 51 -27.65 -0.60 -5.20
CA GLU A 51 -27.80 -2.00 -5.60
C GLU A 51 -26.93 -2.97 -4.79
N LEU A 52 -25.89 -2.49 -4.10
CA LEU A 52 -24.96 -3.26 -3.29
C LEU A 52 -25.18 -3.11 -1.77
N VAL A 53 -26.28 -2.46 -1.35
CA VAL A 53 -26.59 -2.19 0.07
C VAL A 53 -26.60 -3.44 0.97
N CYS A 54 -26.86 -4.62 0.41
CA CYS A 54 -26.82 -5.87 1.16
C CYS A 54 -25.39 -6.25 1.57
N ILE A 55 -24.40 -5.94 0.74
CA ILE A 55 -22.98 -6.17 1.01
C ILE A 55 -22.49 -5.17 2.06
N GLU A 56 -22.81 -3.88 1.87
CA GLU A 56 -22.50 -2.82 2.83
C GLU A 56 -22.97 -3.18 4.24
N LYS A 57 -24.25 -3.55 4.38
CA LYS A 57 -24.85 -3.92 5.67
C LYS A 57 -24.24 -5.18 6.26
N ALA A 58 -23.84 -6.16 5.43
CA ALA A 58 -23.15 -7.35 5.90
C ALA A 58 -21.79 -6.97 6.50
N CYS A 59 -20.98 -6.19 5.78
CA CYS A 59 -19.69 -5.71 6.28
C CYS A 59 -19.85 -4.90 7.57
N GLN A 60 -20.78 -3.94 7.60
CA GLN A 60 -21.06 -3.11 8.78
C GLN A 60 -21.39 -3.98 10.00
N ARG A 61 -22.31 -4.93 9.84
CA ARG A 61 -22.73 -5.81 10.93
C ARG A 61 -21.56 -6.63 11.50
N ILE A 62 -20.71 -7.17 10.65
CA ILE A 62 -19.55 -7.96 11.10
C ILE A 62 -18.53 -7.07 11.82
N LEU A 63 -18.27 -5.86 11.31
CA LEU A 63 -17.36 -4.91 11.93
C LEU A 63 -17.85 -4.43 13.31
N GLU A 64 -19.16 -4.22 13.47
CA GLU A 64 -19.79 -3.85 14.74
C GLU A 64 -19.83 -5.00 15.75
N GLN A 65 -20.11 -6.22 15.29
CA GLN A 65 -20.20 -7.40 16.14
C GLN A 65 -18.82 -7.87 16.63
N TYR A 66 -17.78 -7.68 15.83
CA TYR A 66 -16.42 -8.16 16.10
C TYR A 66 -15.36 -7.04 16.00
N PRO A 67 -15.45 -5.99 16.85
CA PRO A 67 -14.59 -4.81 16.73
C PRO A 67 -13.10 -5.08 16.99
N LYS A 68 -12.80 -6.18 17.69
CA LYS A 68 -11.43 -6.64 18.00
C LYS A 68 -11.02 -7.90 17.24
N GLY A 69 -11.85 -8.38 16.32
CA GLY A 69 -11.62 -9.61 15.57
C GLY A 69 -12.46 -10.78 16.08
N MET A 70 -12.31 -11.92 15.40
CA MET A 70 -13.07 -13.14 15.65
C MET A 70 -12.51 -13.93 16.84
N PRO A 71 -13.35 -14.42 17.77
CA PRO A 71 -12.89 -15.23 18.91
C PRO A 71 -12.69 -16.73 18.61
N HIS A 72 -13.13 -17.24 17.45
CA HIS A 72 -13.19 -18.69 17.13
C HIS A 72 -12.74 -19.00 15.69
N ASP A 73 -12.76 -20.29 15.29
CA ASP A 73 -12.23 -20.90 14.04
C ASP A 73 -12.75 -20.33 12.70
N SER A 74 -13.58 -19.29 12.69
CA SER A 74 -14.12 -18.64 11.48
C SER A 74 -13.47 -17.27 11.25
N THR A 75 -13.33 -16.87 9.99
CA THR A 75 -12.83 -15.54 9.62
C THR A 75 -13.93 -14.49 9.63
N LEU A 76 -13.56 -13.21 9.68
CA LEU A 76 -14.53 -12.11 9.53
C LEU A 76 -15.16 -12.13 8.12
N LEU A 77 -14.38 -12.50 7.11
CA LEU A 77 -14.84 -12.60 5.72
C LEU A 77 -15.86 -13.74 5.54
N ASP A 78 -15.65 -14.89 6.17
CA ASP A 78 -16.60 -16.02 6.12
C ASP A 78 -17.97 -15.63 6.66
N GLU A 79 -18.02 -14.90 7.77
CA GLU A 79 -19.28 -14.43 8.32
C GLU A 79 -19.96 -13.39 7.44
N ALA A 80 -19.20 -12.48 6.85
CA ALA A 80 -19.77 -11.51 5.90
C ALA A 80 -20.36 -12.23 4.67
N MET A 81 -19.67 -13.25 4.15
CA MET A 81 -20.14 -14.07 3.02
C MET A 81 -21.43 -14.84 3.33
N LYS A 82 -21.62 -15.32 4.57
CA LYS A 82 -22.87 -15.99 5.00
C LYS A 82 -24.08 -15.06 4.97
N LEU A 83 -23.87 -13.76 5.17
CA LEU A 83 -24.93 -12.74 5.20
C LEU A 83 -25.36 -12.25 3.81
N VAL A 84 -24.61 -12.57 2.76
CA VAL A 84 -24.91 -12.13 1.38
C VAL A 84 -25.36 -13.29 0.48
N ASN A 85 -26.18 -12.95 -0.52
CA ASN A 85 -26.64 -13.89 -1.53
C ASN A 85 -25.49 -14.38 -2.42
N HIS A 86 -25.60 -15.61 -2.92
CA HIS A 86 -24.56 -16.30 -3.71
C HIS A 86 -23.88 -15.45 -4.81
N PRO A 87 -24.59 -14.67 -5.67
CA PRO A 87 -23.91 -13.88 -6.70
C PRO A 87 -22.97 -12.79 -6.15
N TYR A 88 -23.24 -12.29 -4.95
CA TYR A 88 -22.46 -11.22 -4.33
C TYR A 88 -21.29 -11.72 -3.47
N ARG A 89 -21.20 -13.02 -3.18
CA ARG A 89 -20.11 -13.58 -2.37
C ARG A 89 -18.73 -13.39 -3.02
N ARG A 90 -18.68 -13.36 -4.37
CA ARG A 90 -17.45 -13.15 -5.14
C ARG A 90 -16.79 -11.77 -4.95
N VAL A 91 -17.47 -10.86 -4.25
CA VAL A 91 -16.89 -9.55 -3.87
C VAL A 91 -15.88 -9.70 -2.74
N PHE A 92 -16.01 -10.76 -1.92
CA PHE A 92 -15.07 -11.05 -0.85
C PHE A 92 -13.91 -11.90 -1.38
N PRO A 93 -12.66 -11.62 -0.97
CA PRO A 93 -11.52 -12.47 -1.31
C PRO A 93 -11.58 -13.80 -0.57
N ASP A 94 -11.42 -14.90 -1.32
CA ASP A 94 -11.59 -16.27 -0.79
C ASP A 94 -10.28 -16.85 -0.23
N THR A 95 -9.12 -16.24 -0.54
CA THR A 95 -7.81 -16.71 -0.10
C THR A 95 -7.01 -15.59 0.57
N LEU A 96 -6.06 -15.96 1.45
CA LEU A 96 -5.09 -15.02 2.02
C LEU A 96 -4.30 -14.27 0.92
N PHE A 97 -4.06 -14.94 -0.21
CA PHE A 97 -3.42 -14.30 -1.35
C PHE A 97 -4.30 -13.19 -1.95
N ASP A 98 -5.58 -13.46 -2.20
CA ASP A 98 -6.51 -12.46 -2.75
C ASP A 98 -6.67 -11.28 -1.78
N GLN A 99 -6.61 -11.54 -0.47
CA GLN A 99 -6.58 -10.52 0.57
C GLN A 99 -5.35 -9.62 0.45
N ASP A 100 -4.14 -10.19 0.37
CA ASP A 100 -2.89 -9.44 0.21
C ASP A 100 -2.92 -8.60 -1.08
N VAL A 101 -3.36 -9.18 -2.20
CA VAL A 101 -3.46 -8.47 -3.49
C VAL A 101 -4.41 -7.28 -3.39
N LEU A 102 -5.57 -7.45 -2.74
CA LEU A 102 -6.52 -6.36 -2.56
C LEU A 102 -5.92 -5.23 -1.72
N ILE A 103 -5.28 -5.58 -0.60
CA ILE A 103 -4.58 -4.61 0.26
C ILE A 103 -3.50 -3.87 -0.52
N TYR A 104 -2.66 -4.58 -1.27
CA TYR A 104 -1.59 -3.95 -2.04
C TYR A 104 -2.14 -3.02 -3.12
N LYS A 105 -3.21 -3.38 -3.82
CA LYS A 105 -3.88 -2.49 -4.77
C LYS A 105 -4.49 -1.26 -4.12
N MET A 106 -5.09 -1.41 -2.94
CA MET A 106 -5.62 -0.28 -2.17
C MET A 106 -4.50 0.72 -1.82
N TYR A 107 -3.38 0.21 -1.33
CA TYR A 107 -2.23 1.04 -0.96
C TYR A 107 -1.51 1.62 -2.18
N ASP A 108 -1.40 0.88 -3.28
CA ASP A 108 -0.81 1.37 -4.53
C ASP A 108 -1.50 2.65 -5.00
N HIS A 109 -2.83 2.70 -4.94
CA HIS A 109 -3.59 3.91 -5.27
C HIS A 109 -3.28 5.07 -4.32
N LEU A 110 -3.29 4.84 -3.00
CA LEU A 110 -2.97 5.86 -2.00
C LEU A 110 -1.53 6.40 -2.15
N ILE A 111 -0.60 5.51 -2.47
CA ILE A 111 0.80 5.86 -2.68
C ILE A 111 0.96 6.65 -3.98
N LYS A 112 0.27 6.24 -5.05
CA LYS A 112 0.29 6.94 -6.33
C LYS A 112 -0.22 8.37 -6.19
N ASP A 113 -1.35 8.54 -5.50
CA ASP A 113 -1.93 9.85 -5.21
C ASP A 113 -0.94 10.75 -4.45
N GLU A 114 -0.13 10.18 -3.55
CA GLU A 114 0.89 10.94 -2.84
C GLU A 114 2.10 11.29 -3.71
N PHE A 115 2.56 10.37 -4.56
CA PHE A 115 3.59 10.67 -5.56
C PHE A 115 3.19 11.78 -6.53
N ASP A 116 1.91 11.85 -6.89
CA ASP A 116 1.38 12.85 -7.81
C ASP A 116 1.29 14.26 -7.20
N LYS A 117 1.36 14.37 -5.86
CA LYS A 117 1.44 15.66 -5.15
C LYS A 117 2.85 16.24 -5.10
N ILE A 118 3.87 15.46 -5.41
CA ILE A 118 5.27 15.91 -5.38
C ILE A 118 5.45 17.03 -6.42
N PRO A 119 5.85 18.25 -5.99
CA PRO A 119 6.03 19.37 -6.92
C PRO A 119 7.21 19.09 -7.86
N ARG A 120 6.91 18.92 -9.16
CA ARG A 120 7.94 18.61 -10.18
C ARG A 120 8.57 19.85 -10.80
N GLU A 121 7.96 21.01 -10.64
CA GLU A 121 8.45 22.26 -11.22
C GLU A 121 9.79 22.69 -10.59
N GLY A 122 10.74 23.06 -11.45
CA GLY A 122 12.09 23.45 -11.03
C GLY A 122 12.99 22.29 -10.59
N LEU A 123 12.54 21.04 -10.70
CA LEU A 123 13.41 19.87 -10.53
C LEU A 123 14.21 19.60 -11.81
N SER A 124 15.45 19.18 -11.64
CA SER A 124 16.30 18.65 -12.70
C SER A 124 15.73 17.35 -13.29
N LYS A 125 16.27 16.96 -14.44
CA LYS A 125 15.94 15.66 -15.06
C LYS A 125 16.34 14.49 -14.17
N VAL A 126 17.44 14.62 -13.42
CA VAL A 126 17.95 13.56 -12.55
C VAL A 126 17.03 13.39 -11.34
N GLU A 127 16.63 14.49 -10.69
CA GLU A 127 15.68 14.44 -9.57
C GLU A 127 14.35 13.81 -9.98
N ASN A 128 13.79 14.23 -11.11
CA ASN A 128 12.55 13.63 -11.63
C ASN A 128 12.70 12.13 -11.90
N PHE A 129 13.82 11.71 -12.51
CA PHE A 129 14.11 10.31 -12.75
C PHE A 129 14.20 9.50 -11.45
N MET A 130 14.85 10.04 -10.41
CA MET A 130 14.98 9.38 -9.11
C MET A 130 13.61 9.19 -8.44
N ILE A 131 12.75 10.22 -8.46
CA ILE A 131 11.40 10.14 -7.90
C ILE A 131 10.55 9.10 -8.67
N ASP A 132 10.62 9.09 -9.99
CA ASP A 132 9.88 8.13 -10.80
C ASP A 132 10.40 6.70 -10.61
N ARG A 133 11.71 6.53 -10.41
CA ARG A 133 12.32 5.25 -10.03
C ARG A 133 11.79 4.76 -8.68
N LEU A 134 11.64 5.63 -7.68
CA LEU A 134 11.06 5.27 -6.38
C LEU A 134 9.61 4.79 -6.54
N TRP A 135 8.79 5.52 -7.31
CA TRP A 135 7.42 5.10 -7.62
C TRP A 135 7.41 3.71 -8.25
N ASN A 136 8.19 3.51 -9.32
CA ASN A 136 8.27 2.22 -10.01
C ASN A 136 8.76 1.10 -9.07
N GLY A 137 9.70 1.41 -8.17
CA GLY A 137 10.17 0.50 -7.13
C GLY A 137 9.06 0.07 -6.18
N VAL A 138 8.26 1.01 -5.69
CA VAL A 138 7.11 0.72 -4.81
C VAL A 138 6.03 -0.06 -5.56
N HIS A 139 5.61 0.41 -6.74
CA HIS A 139 4.61 -0.24 -7.58
C HIS A 139 5.01 -1.66 -7.94
N SER A 140 6.26 -1.85 -8.36
CA SER A 140 6.82 -3.18 -8.59
C SER A 140 6.74 -4.04 -7.32
N THR A 141 7.09 -3.49 -6.16
CA THR A 141 7.09 -4.23 -4.89
C THR A 141 5.70 -4.62 -4.42
N LEU A 142 4.69 -3.79 -4.62
CA LEU A 142 3.34 -4.06 -4.14
C LEU A 142 2.50 -4.84 -5.17
N VAL A 143 2.63 -4.49 -6.45
CA VAL A 143 1.70 -4.93 -7.49
C VAL A 143 2.35 -5.88 -8.49
N GLU A 144 3.49 -5.53 -9.09
CA GLU A 144 4.00 -6.26 -10.28
C GLU A 144 4.98 -7.39 -9.98
N ASN A 145 5.60 -7.39 -8.81
CA ASN A 145 6.63 -8.37 -8.49
C ASN A 145 5.96 -9.75 -8.33
N ARG A 146 6.27 -10.64 -9.26
CA ARG A 146 5.79 -12.03 -9.29
C ARG A 146 6.18 -12.82 -8.05
N ASN A 147 7.14 -12.34 -7.26
CA ASN A 147 7.45 -12.89 -5.94
C ASN A 147 6.42 -12.46 -4.84
N PHE A 148 5.45 -11.62 -5.17
CA PHE A 148 4.29 -11.29 -4.33
C PHE A 148 2.96 -11.65 -5.02
N GLN A 149 3.01 -12.28 -6.20
CA GLN A 149 1.87 -12.85 -6.92
C GLN A 149 1.96 -14.39 -6.91
N GLY A 150 1.17 -15.11 -6.10
CA GLY A 150 0.98 -16.58 -6.17
C GLY A 150 -0.31 -16.89 -6.95
N ASP A 151 -0.40 -17.85 -7.86
CA ASP A 151 -0.31 -19.30 -7.64
C ASP A 151 0.62 -19.97 -8.69
N ASN A 152 1.86 -20.28 -8.30
CA ASN A 152 2.70 -21.14 -9.12
C ASN A 152 3.39 -22.23 -8.28
N PRO A 153 3.14 -23.53 -8.55
CA PRO A 153 3.67 -24.65 -7.77
C PRO A 153 5.21 -24.77 -7.78
N TYR A 154 5.92 -24.10 -8.69
CA TYR A 154 7.39 -24.02 -8.65
C TYR A 154 7.93 -23.19 -7.47
N TYR A 155 7.15 -22.24 -6.94
CA TYR A 155 7.64 -21.29 -5.92
C TYR A 155 7.51 -21.79 -4.48
N LYS A 156 6.66 -22.79 -4.22
CA LYS A 156 6.59 -23.49 -2.91
C LYS A 156 7.92 -24.11 -2.48
N ARG A 157 8.82 -24.42 -3.43
CA ARG A 157 10.12 -25.05 -3.15
C ARG A 157 11.20 -24.05 -2.69
N ASN A 158 11.06 -22.75 -2.99
CA ASN A 158 12.09 -21.73 -2.77
C ASN A 158 11.70 -20.60 -1.80
N TYR A 159 10.64 -20.80 -1.00
CA TYR A 159 10.12 -19.79 -0.06
C TYR A 159 11.15 -19.26 0.96
N ARG A 160 12.25 -19.98 1.21
CA ARG A 160 13.35 -19.54 2.08
C ARG A 160 14.29 -18.50 1.43
N ASP A 161 14.58 -18.62 0.14
CA ASP A 161 15.41 -17.63 -0.59
C ASP A 161 14.62 -16.36 -0.93
N MET A 162 13.29 -16.49 -0.99
CA MET A 162 12.32 -15.45 -1.31
C MET A 162 12.17 -14.42 -0.17
N GLN A 163 12.22 -14.86 1.09
CA GLN A 163 12.24 -13.93 2.23
C GLN A 163 13.53 -13.10 2.29
N TYR A 164 14.67 -13.69 1.89
CA TYR A 164 15.93 -12.96 1.77
C TYR A 164 15.88 -11.92 0.64
N SER A 165 15.43 -12.31 -0.56
CA SER A 165 15.29 -11.39 -1.69
C SER A 165 14.31 -10.25 -1.42
N LYS A 166 13.15 -10.52 -0.77
CA LYS A 166 12.21 -9.48 -0.32
C LYS A 166 12.87 -8.52 0.66
N LYS A 167 13.52 -9.02 1.70
CA LYS A 167 14.17 -8.19 2.72
C LYS A 167 15.28 -7.33 2.13
N THR A 168 16.10 -7.89 1.24
CA THR A 168 17.17 -7.14 0.56
C THR A 168 16.59 -6.07 -0.35
N TRP A 169 15.56 -6.38 -1.14
CA TRP A 169 14.92 -5.41 -2.03
C TRP A 169 14.25 -4.27 -1.25
N LEU A 170 13.53 -4.59 -0.16
CA LEU A 170 12.93 -3.57 0.71
C LEU A 170 14.00 -2.70 1.38
N LYS A 171 15.12 -3.29 1.79
CA LYS A 171 16.24 -2.52 2.32
C LYS A 171 16.81 -1.55 1.29
N ILE A 172 16.99 -1.98 0.04
CA ILE A 172 17.44 -1.11 -1.05
C ILE A 172 16.44 0.02 -1.29
N LEU A 173 15.13 -0.29 -1.32
CA LEU A 173 14.09 0.72 -1.51
C LEU A 173 14.08 1.73 -0.36
N ASP A 174 14.16 1.26 0.88
CA ASP A 174 14.26 2.09 2.08
C ASP A 174 15.50 3.01 2.02
N GLU A 175 16.66 2.49 1.61
CA GLU A 175 17.89 3.27 1.42
C GLU A 175 17.73 4.32 0.32
N ASP A 176 17.13 3.97 -0.83
CA ASP A 176 16.87 4.92 -1.92
C ASP A 176 15.94 6.07 -1.46
N PHE A 177 14.91 5.78 -0.64
CA PHE A 177 14.06 6.81 -0.04
C PHE A 177 14.84 7.72 0.92
N ASN A 178 15.59 7.14 1.86
CA ASN A 178 16.34 7.92 2.84
C ASN A 178 17.37 8.83 2.16
N ASN A 179 18.12 8.31 1.19
CA ASN A 179 19.11 9.08 0.45
C ASN A 179 18.48 10.28 -0.28
N LEU A 180 17.29 10.10 -0.87
CA LEU A 180 16.63 11.20 -1.56
C LEU A 180 16.03 12.22 -0.59
N ILE A 181 15.52 11.77 0.55
CA ILE A 181 15.05 12.66 1.63
C ILE A 181 16.22 13.49 2.18
N ASP A 182 17.36 12.85 2.44
CA ASP A 182 18.57 13.51 2.92
C ASP A 182 19.06 14.55 1.91
N TYR A 183 19.08 14.21 0.62
CA TYR A 183 19.44 15.13 -0.47
C TYR A 183 18.59 16.41 -0.46
N PHE A 184 17.27 16.31 -0.35
CA PHE A 184 16.39 17.49 -0.30
C PHE A 184 16.45 18.23 1.05
N ASN A 185 17.02 17.61 2.08
CA ASN A 185 17.18 18.19 3.41
C ASN A 185 18.55 18.86 3.60
N GLU A 186 19.52 18.59 2.71
CA GLU A 186 20.84 19.22 2.75
C GLU A 186 20.75 20.72 2.45
N PRO A 187 21.36 21.58 3.29
CA PRO A 187 21.49 22.99 2.96
C PRO A 187 22.42 23.14 1.76
N ILE A 188 21.95 23.79 0.70
CA ILE A 188 22.79 24.10 -0.45
C ILE A 188 23.84 25.13 0.01
N GLU A 189 25.11 24.72 0.09
CA GLU A 189 26.21 25.66 0.27
C GLU A 189 26.23 26.61 -0.94
N GLU A 190 25.89 27.88 -0.72
CA GLU A 190 26.16 28.91 -1.71
C GLU A 190 27.69 29.02 -1.82
N GLU A 191 28.27 28.56 -2.93
CA GLU A 191 29.65 28.94 -3.30
C GLU A 191 29.71 30.46 -3.30
N ILE A 192 30.36 31.03 -2.27
CA ILE A 192 30.74 32.43 -2.24
C ILE A 192 31.82 32.59 -3.30
N VAL A 193 31.40 32.96 -4.52
CA VAL A 193 32.28 33.43 -5.59
C VAL A 193 32.47 34.93 -5.47
#